data_AF-A0A7C6J4F6-F1
#
_entry.id   AF-A0A7C6J4F6-F1
#
_cell.length_a   1.000
_cell.length_b   1.000
_cell.length_c   1.000
_cell.angle_alpha   90.00
_cell.angle_beta   90.00
_cell.angle_gamma   90.00
#
_symmetry.space_group_name_H-M   'P 1'
#
loop_
_entity.id
_entity.type
_entity.pdbx_description
1 polymer ?
#
loop_
_entity_poly.entity_id
_entity_poly.type
_entity_poly.pdbx_seq_one_letter_code
_entity_poly.pdbx_strand_id
1 'polypeptide(L)'
;MITGNEETARECRGFYVSDLLSDVMGHAGEGEVWLTIQTHSNVVAVALLLNLAAVLFTAGAVPDSATIEKARAEGVVLLSTSLPTFEAAGRLYRALTEEE
;
A
#
# COMPACT_ATOMS: atom_id res chain seq x y z
N MET A 1 -3.48 -7.33 7.97
CA MET A 1 -3.38 -7.77 6.56
C MET A 1 -4.79 -8.06 6.06
N ILE A 2 -5.18 -7.55 4.89
CA ILE A 2 -6.52 -7.74 4.30
C ILE A 2 -6.45 -8.79 3.17
N THR A 3 -5.47 -8.64 2.27
CA THR A 3 -5.14 -9.62 1.23
C THR A 3 -3.65 -9.97 1.30
N GLY A 4 -3.25 -11.03 0.59
CA GLY A 4 -1.86 -11.50 0.51
C GLY A 4 -1.62 -12.81 1.27
N ASN A 5 -0.62 -13.54 0.79
CA ASN A 5 -0.01 -14.73 1.36
C ASN A 5 1.50 -14.75 1.00
N GLU A 6 2.25 -15.77 1.41
CA GLU A 6 3.68 -15.92 1.09
C GLU A 6 3.97 -15.91 -0.43
N GLU A 7 3.06 -16.41 -1.27
CA GLU A 7 3.22 -16.47 -2.74
C GLU A 7 3.08 -15.09 -3.40
N THR A 8 2.28 -14.21 -2.81
CA THR A 8 2.10 -12.82 -3.27
C THR A 8 3.06 -11.83 -2.60
N ALA A 9 3.91 -12.33 -1.68
CA ALA A 9 4.87 -11.49 -0.99
C ALA A 9 5.92 -10.97 -1.99
N ARG A 10 6.06 -9.65 -2.02
CA ARG A 10 7.07 -8.95 -2.81
C ARG A 10 8.08 -8.32 -1.87
N GLU A 11 9.33 -8.22 -2.33
CA GLU A 11 10.36 -7.48 -1.63
C GLU A 11 9.93 -6.01 -1.46
N CYS A 12 9.91 -5.53 -0.22
CA CYS A 12 9.64 -4.13 0.09
C CYS A 12 10.92 -3.31 -0.10
N ARG A 13 10.91 -2.38 -1.06
CA ARG A 13 12.07 -1.54 -1.42
C ARG A 13 12.02 -0.13 -0.86
N GLY A 14 10.89 0.25 -0.27
CA GLY A 14 10.66 1.59 0.23
C GLY A 14 9.19 1.84 0.52
N PHE A 15 8.87 3.10 0.78
CA PHE A 15 7.52 3.54 1.09
C PHE A 15 7.22 4.86 0.36
N TYR A 16 6.02 4.94 -0.22
CA TYR A 16 5.53 6.15 -0.85
C TYR A 16 4.25 6.62 -0.16
N VAL A 17 4.12 7.90 0.13
CA VAL A 17 2.97 8.46 0.87
C VAL A 17 2.32 9.55 0.04
N SER A 18 1.10 9.29 -0.43
CA SER A 18 0.29 10.29 -1.12
C SER A 18 -1.15 9.78 -1.26
N ASP A 19 -2.11 10.69 -1.23
CA ASP A 19 -3.52 10.38 -1.54
C ASP A 19 -3.90 10.81 -2.95
N LEU A 20 -3.00 11.49 -3.68
CA LEU A 20 -3.28 11.95 -5.02
C LEU A 20 -2.83 10.90 -6.03
N LEU A 21 -3.78 10.22 -6.68
CA LEU A 21 -3.47 9.14 -7.63
C LEU A 21 -2.47 9.55 -8.73
N SER A 22 -2.58 10.77 -9.26
CA SER A 22 -1.66 11.26 -10.29
C SER A 22 -0.23 11.45 -9.78
N ASP A 23 -0.08 11.77 -8.50
CA ASP A 23 1.22 11.91 -7.85
C ASP A 23 1.87 10.54 -7.67
N VAL A 24 1.11 9.57 -7.17
CA VAL A 24 1.56 8.17 -7.03
C VAL A 24 1.96 7.60 -8.39
N MET A 25 1.12 7.76 -9.40
CA MET A 25 1.40 7.29 -10.76
C MET A 25 2.66 7.92 -11.40
N GLY A 26 3.01 9.15 -11.00
CA GLY A 26 4.17 9.86 -11.55
C GLY A 26 5.47 9.61 -10.81
N HIS A 27 5.42 9.21 -9.54
CA HIS A 27 6.58 9.28 -8.64
C HIS A 27 6.82 8.04 -7.77
N ALA A 28 5.82 7.19 -7.51
CA ALA A 28 6.04 5.99 -6.69
C ALA A 28 6.85 4.95 -7.47
N GLY A 29 7.78 4.31 -6.78
CA GLY A 29 8.72 3.33 -7.32
C GLY A 29 8.20 1.90 -7.25
N GLU A 30 8.69 1.06 -8.17
CA GLU A 30 8.49 -0.39 -8.13
C GLU A 30 8.96 -0.98 -6.79
N GLY A 31 8.16 -1.89 -6.23
CA GLY A 31 8.47 -2.55 -4.95
C GLY A 31 8.27 -1.66 -3.72
N GLU A 32 7.82 -0.41 -3.84
CA GLU A 32 7.45 0.40 -2.69
C GLU A 32 6.08 -0.02 -2.12
N VAL A 33 5.88 0.24 -0.83
CA VAL A 33 4.57 0.14 -0.18
C VAL A 33 3.92 1.53 -0.17
N TRP A 34 2.74 1.63 -0.76
CA TRP A 34 2.02 2.89 -0.86
C TRP A 34 1.06 3.10 0.32
N LEU A 35 1.23 4.19 1.07
CA LEU A 35 0.35 4.61 2.15
C LEU A 35 -0.69 5.60 1.62
N THR A 36 -1.97 5.32 1.89
CA THR A 36 -3.09 6.18 1.47
C THR A 36 -4.34 5.97 2.34
N ILE A 37 -5.25 6.95 2.34
CA ILE A 37 -6.61 6.81 2.87
C ILE A 37 -7.65 6.48 1.78
N GLN A 38 -7.26 6.49 0.50
CA GLN A 38 -8.18 6.15 -0.59
C GLN A 38 -8.49 4.66 -0.59
N THR A 39 -9.76 4.26 -0.64
CA THR A 39 -10.17 2.85 -0.47
C THR A 39 -10.83 2.22 -1.70
N HIS A 40 -10.99 2.98 -2.78
CA HIS A 40 -11.70 2.54 -3.97
C HIS A 40 -10.83 1.69 -4.91
N SER A 41 -11.47 1.01 -5.86
CA SER A 41 -10.85 0.07 -6.81
C SER A 41 -9.73 0.62 -7.70
N ASN A 42 -9.58 1.94 -7.83
CA ASN A 42 -8.49 2.55 -8.61
C ASN A 42 -7.13 2.37 -7.94
N VAL A 43 -7.12 2.24 -6.60
CA VAL A 43 -5.90 1.97 -5.83
C VAL A 43 -5.24 0.67 -6.29
N VAL A 44 -6.06 -0.37 -6.51
CA VAL A 44 -5.59 -1.67 -7.01
C VAL A 44 -4.99 -1.54 -8.41
N ALA A 45 -5.63 -0.76 -9.29
CA ALA A 45 -5.15 -0.56 -10.66
C ALA A 45 -3.80 0.18 -10.69
N VAL A 46 -3.63 1.22 -9.85
CA VAL A 46 -2.37 1.96 -9.74
C VAL A 46 -1.28 1.09 -9.13
N ALA A 47 -1.58 0.35 -8.07
CA ALA A 47 -0.62 -0.54 -7.43
C ALA A 47 -0.10 -1.63 -8.38
N LEU A 48 -0.99 -2.19 -9.20
CA LEU A 48 -0.62 -3.14 -10.25
C LEU A 48 0.23 -2.48 -11.34
N LEU A 49 -0.18 -1.30 -11.83
CA LEU A 49 0.50 -0.57 -12.90
C LEU A 49 1.96 -0.25 -12.56
N LEU A 50 2.23 0.15 -11.31
CA LEU A 50 3.56 0.54 -10.85
C LEU A 50 4.36 -0.64 -10.25
N ASN A 51 3.80 -1.85 -10.26
CA ASN A 51 4.38 -3.02 -9.62
C ASN A 51 4.75 -2.79 -8.15
N LEU A 52 3.85 -2.16 -7.38
CA LEU A 52 4.05 -1.90 -5.95
C LEU A 52 4.09 -3.20 -5.15
N ALA A 53 4.77 -3.17 -4.00
CA ALA A 53 4.83 -4.32 -3.10
C ALA A 53 3.50 -4.53 -2.35
N ALA A 54 2.90 -3.44 -1.88
CA ALA A 54 1.60 -3.45 -1.22
C ALA A 54 0.97 -2.06 -1.20
N VAL A 55 -0.32 -2.01 -0.84
CA VAL A 55 -1.00 -0.79 -0.41
C VAL A 55 -1.35 -0.90 1.07
N LEU A 56 -0.98 0.12 1.85
CA LEU A 56 -1.32 0.26 3.26
C LEU A 56 -2.35 1.37 3.45
N PHE A 57 -3.59 0.97 3.74
CA PHE A 57 -4.65 1.90 4.13
C PHE A 57 -4.44 2.41 5.55
N THR A 58 -4.35 3.73 5.72
CA THR A 58 -4.10 4.37 7.01
C THR A 58 -5.37 4.99 7.60
N ALA A 59 -5.28 5.52 8.83
CA ALA A 59 -6.36 6.20 9.53
C ALA A 59 -7.64 5.36 9.71
N GLY A 60 -7.49 4.04 9.79
CA GLY A 60 -8.63 3.12 9.92
C GLY A 60 -9.45 2.96 8.64
N ALA A 61 -8.95 3.44 7.50
CA ALA A 61 -9.58 3.24 6.20
C ALA A 61 -9.61 1.75 5.84
N VAL A 62 -10.78 1.28 5.39
CA VAL A 62 -11.00 -0.12 5.00
C VAL A 62 -11.63 -0.15 3.61
N PRO A 63 -11.03 -0.86 2.64
CA PRO A 63 -11.60 -1.06 1.32
C PRO A 63 -12.89 -1.87 1.38
N ASP A 64 -13.79 -1.58 0.44
CA ASP A 64 -15.01 -2.37 0.27
C ASP A 64 -14.70 -3.78 -0.29
N SER A 65 -15.69 -4.67 -0.21
CA SER A 65 -15.54 -6.05 -0.69
C SER A 65 -15.16 -6.11 -2.17
N ALA A 66 -15.72 -5.23 -3.00
CA ALA A 66 -15.40 -5.19 -4.43
C ALA A 66 -13.91 -4.89 -4.69
N THR A 67 -13.34 -3.95 -3.94
CA THR A 67 -11.91 -3.61 -4.02
C THR A 67 -11.02 -4.75 -3.52
N ILE A 68 -11.43 -5.42 -2.43
CA ILE A 68 -10.73 -6.59 -1.89
C ILE A 68 -10.70 -7.73 -2.90
N GLU A 69 -11.84 -8.08 -3.49
CA GLU A 69 -11.93 -9.16 -4.47
C GLU A 69 -11.11 -8.86 -5.73
N LYS A 70 -11.15 -7.61 -6.20
CA LYS A 70 -10.28 -7.18 -7.30
C LYS A 70 -8.80 -7.35 -6.96
N ALA A 71 -8.38 -6.93 -5.76
CA ALA A 71 -6.99 -7.07 -5.35
C ALA A 71 -6.55 -8.54 -5.25
N ARG A 72 -7.44 -9.44 -4.78
CA ARG A 72 -7.16 -10.89 -4.79
C ARG A 72 -6.96 -11.43 -6.20
N ALA A 73 -7.84 -11.05 -7.13
CA ALA A 73 -7.78 -11.51 -8.52
C ALA A 73 -6.49 -11.04 -9.23
N GLU A 74 -6.04 -9.82 -8.93
CA GLU A 74 -4.86 -9.20 -9.55
C GLU A 74 -3.56 -9.48 -8.77
N GLY A 75 -3.61 -10.19 -7.64
CA GLY A 75 -2.44 -10.48 -6.81
C GLY A 75 -1.84 -9.26 -6.10
N VAL A 76 -2.65 -8.23 -5.82
CA VAL A 76 -2.24 -7.03 -5.09
C VAL A 76 -2.43 -7.21 -3.59
N VAL A 77 -1.38 -6.94 -2.82
CA VAL A 77 -1.39 -7.01 -1.35
C VAL A 77 -1.98 -5.74 -0.76
N LEU A 78 -3.03 -5.90 0.05
CA LEU A 78 -3.74 -4.85 0.76
C LEU A 78 -3.56 -5.03 2.28
N LEU A 79 -3.14 -3.96 2.93
CA LEU A 79 -2.91 -3.86 4.36
C LEU A 79 -3.73 -2.70 4.92
N SER A 80 -4.03 -2.72 6.21
CA SER A 80 -4.65 -1.58 6.88
C SER A 80 -4.11 -1.40 8.30
N THR A 81 -4.17 -0.16 8.77
CA THR A 81 -3.85 0.23 10.14
C THR A 81 -4.80 1.32 10.63
N SER A 82 -5.10 1.31 11.93
CA SER A 82 -5.86 2.40 12.57
C SER A 82 -5.01 3.65 12.82
N LEU A 83 -3.69 3.57 12.64
CA LEU A 83 -2.78 4.69 12.87
C LEU A 83 -2.98 5.78 11.81
N PRO A 84 -2.92 7.08 12.18
CA PRO A 84 -2.84 8.18 11.22
C PRO A 84 -1.64 8.01 10.28
N THR A 85 -1.73 8.52 9.05
CA THR A 85 -0.68 8.37 8.03
C THR A 85 0.69 8.82 8.51
N PHE A 86 0.78 9.97 9.19
CA PHE A 86 2.04 10.46 9.74
C PHE A 86 2.67 9.49 10.75
N GLU A 87 1.87 8.93 11.65
CA GLU A 87 2.37 7.99 12.66
C GLU A 87 2.78 6.65 12.04
N ALA A 88 1.98 6.13 11.11
CA ALA A 88 2.32 4.92 10.36
C ALA A 88 3.64 5.10 9.60
N ALA A 89 3.78 6.20 8.84
CA ALA A 89 4.99 6.52 8.11
C ALA A 89 6.19 6.70 9.06
N GLY A 90 6.03 7.40 10.18
CA GLY A 90 7.11 7.59 11.16
C GLY A 90 7.60 6.28 11.78
N ARG A 91 6.70 5.33 12.08
CA ARG A 91 7.08 4.00 12.59
C ARG A 91 7.81 3.18 11.53
N LEU A 92 7.36 3.21 10.28
CA LEU A 92 7.98 2.50 9.17
C LEU A 92 9.36 3.06 8.85
N TYR A 93 9.49 4.40 8.81
CA TYR A 93 10.77 5.06 8.62
C TYR A 93 11.78 4.66 9.70
N ARG A 94 11.37 4.66 10.97
CA ARG A 94 12.24 4.21 12.06
C ARG A 94 12.68 2.76 11.91
N ALA A 95 11.75 1.86 11.56
CA ALA A 95 12.07 0.45 11.35
C ALA A 95 13.11 0.25 10.24
N LEU A 96 13.07 1.05 9.17
CA LEU A 96 14.08 1.01 8.11
C LEU A 96 15.46 1.51 8.57
N THR A 97 15.50 2.51 9.46
CA THR A 97 16.76 3.12 9.92
C THR A 97 17.37 2.44 11.14
N GLU A 98 16.62 1.60 11.86
CA GLU A 98 17.09 0.84 13.02
C GLU A 98 17.76 -0.49 12.62
N GLU A 99 17.80 -0.83 11.33
CA GLU A 99 18.55 -1.98 10.78
C GLU A 99 20.02 -1.66 10.42
N GLU A 100 20.54 -0.47 10.74
CA GLU A 100 21.96 -0.08 10.67
C GLU A 100 22.67 -0.20 12.04
#